data_AF-A0A7C1EY02-F1
#
_entry.id   AF-A0A7C1EY02-F1
#
_cell.length_a   1.000
_cell.length_b   1.000
_cell.length_c   1.000
_cell.angle_alpha   90.00
_cell.angle_beta   90.00
_cell.angle_gamma   90.00
#
_symmetry.space_group_name_H-M   'P 1'
#
loop_
_entity.id
_entity.type
_entity.pdbx_description
1 polymer ?
#
loop_
_entity_poly.entity_id
_entity_poly.type
_entity_poly.pdbx_seq_one_letter_code
_entity_poly.pdbx_strand_id
1 'polypeptide(L)'
;MGKTIPMDSPFFDNIQIQQIINELLREIPKDPLEEIRQQNQELIKAYEELSKKQEELIKANKDLEERNKAILALNRELEEKNAQLSLLNQTRAQFISNLTHEFRTPINSILALSRILLDRIDGPLTSEQEKQVSFIRKAADDISNLVNDFLDLAKLEAGKITLNIGTVNLSELFSTLRGMMTPLITK
;
A
#
# COMPACT_ATOMS: atom_id res chain seq x y z
N MET A 1 86.39 6.51 34.51
CA MET A 1 86.14 5.06 34.36
C MET A 1 86.17 4.73 32.88
N GLY A 2 87.38 4.54 32.33
CA GLY A 2 87.55 4.20 30.92
C GLY A 2 87.04 2.79 30.67
N LYS A 3 86.12 2.62 29.72
CA LYS A 3 85.62 1.29 29.35
C LYS A 3 86.76 0.54 28.65
N THR A 4 87.28 -0.49 29.31
CA THR A 4 88.30 -1.39 28.77
C THR A 4 87.68 -2.29 27.70
N ILE A 5 88.28 -2.28 26.50
CA ILE A 5 87.91 -3.14 25.39
C ILE A 5 88.39 -4.57 25.70
N PRO A 6 87.56 -5.62 25.55
CA PRO A 6 87.96 -7.01 25.80
C PRO A 6 89.15 -7.43 24.91
N MET A 7 90.13 -8.15 25.47
CA MET A 7 91.37 -8.59 24.80
C MET A 7 91.15 -9.53 23.59
N ASP A 8 89.96 -10.12 23.44
CA ASP A 8 89.56 -10.97 22.29
C ASP A 8 88.61 -10.26 21.32
N SER A 9 88.59 -8.93 21.34
CA SER A 9 87.83 -8.18 20.34
C SER A 9 88.48 -8.40 18.97
N PRO A 10 87.74 -8.88 17.95
CA PRO A 10 88.32 -9.07 16.63
C PRO A 10 88.90 -7.75 16.15
N PHE A 11 90.21 -7.74 15.86
CA PHE A 11 90.82 -6.62 15.16
C PHE A 11 90.20 -6.59 13.77
N PHE A 12 89.24 -5.70 13.58
CA PHE A 12 88.69 -5.45 12.27
C PHE A 12 89.82 -4.91 11.39
N ASP A 13 90.29 -5.73 10.46
CA ASP A 13 91.21 -5.24 9.44
C ASP A 13 90.51 -4.16 8.61
N ASN A 14 91.28 -3.25 8.03
CA ASN A 14 90.75 -2.12 7.26
C ASN A 14 89.79 -2.61 6.16
N ILE A 15 90.01 -3.81 5.63
CA ILE A 15 89.13 -4.49 4.67
C ILE A 15 87.77 -4.85 5.28
N GLN A 16 87.73 -5.38 6.50
CA GLN A 16 86.49 -5.75 7.19
C GLN A 16 85.70 -4.50 7.62
N ILE A 17 86.39 -3.45 8.06
CA ILE A 17 85.77 -2.15 8.34
C ILE A 17 85.15 -1.59 7.06
N GLN A 18 85.87 -1.64 5.93
CA GLN A 18 85.34 -1.18 4.63
C GLN A 18 84.18 -2.05 4.11
N GLN A 19 84.15 -3.35 4.41
CA GLN A 19 83.01 -4.21 4.09
C GLN A 19 81.78 -3.85 4.91
N ILE A 20 81.91 -3.70 6.23
CA ILE A 20 80.82 -3.32 7.13
C ILE A 20 80.30 -1.92 6.78
N ILE A 21 81.19 -0.96 6.47
CA ILE A 21 80.80 0.38 6.02
C ILE A 21 80.03 0.29 4.69
N ASN A 22 80.50 -0.49 3.72
CA ASN A 22 79.77 -0.67 2.45
C ASN A 22 78.44 -1.40 2.62
N GLU A 23 78.33 -2.31 3.57
CA GLU A 23 77.11 -3.06 3.87
C GLU A 23 76.08 -2.16 4.56
N LEU A 24 76.49 -1.36 5.54
CA LEU A 24 75.65 -0.35 6.18
C LEU A 24 75.24 0.77 5.21
N LEU A 25 76.13 1.20 4.31
CA LEU A 25 75.80 2.17 3.25
C LEU A 25 74.86 1.58 2.17
N ARG A 26 74.72 0.25 2.09
CA ARG A 26 73.74 -0.42 1.22
C ARG A 26 72.37 -0.55 1.89
N GLU A 27 72.34 -0.69 3.22
CA GLU A 27 71.10 -0.78 4.00
C GLU A 27 70.48 0.56 4.37
N ILE A 28 71.23 1.67 4.30
CA ILE A 28 70.63 3.00 4.32
C ILE A 28 69.85 3.16 3.00
N PRO A 29 68.51 3.32 3.03
CA PRO A 29 67.75 3.62 1.83
C PRO A 29 68.40 4.80 1.11
N LYS A 30 68.53 4.74 -0.22
CA LYS A 30 69.27 5.76 -0.98
C LYS A 30 68.78 7.20 -0.78
N ASP A 31 67.59 7.40 -0.20
CA ASP A 31 67.16 8.67 0.38
C ASP A 31 65.93 8.47 1.32
N PRO A 32 66.10 8.30 2.65
CA PRO A 32 64.99 8.10 3.59
C PRO A 32 64.06 9.33 3.69
N LEU A 33 64.58 10.51 3.33
CA LEU A 33 63.81 11.74 3.36
C LEU A 33 62.82 11.78 2.19
N GLU A 34 63.21 11.31 1.01
CA GLU A 34 62.31 11.23 -0.15
C GLU A 34 61.19 10.20 0.05
N GLU A 35 61.46 9.06 0.68
CA GLU A 35 60.41 8.07 0.99
C GLU A 35 59.37 8.65 1.98
N ILE A 36 59.82 9.34 3.03
CA ILE A 36 58.93 10.03 3.99
C ILE A 36 58.14 11.15 3.29
N ARG A 37 58.76 11.90 2.37
CA ARG A 37 58.06 12.94 1.60
C ARG A 37 56.99 12.35 0.69
N GLN A 38 57.28 11.23 0.04
CA GLN A 38 56.32 10.51 -0.78
C GLN A 38 55.13 10.02 0.06
N GLN A 39 55.39 9.36 1.19
CA GLN A 39 54.34 8.90 2.10
C GLN A 39 53.48 10.05 2.62
N ASN A 40 54.08 11.19 2.99
CA ASN A 40 53.33 12.38 3.40
C ASN A 40 52.45 12.93 2.27
N GLN A 41 52.93 12.95 1.03
CA GLN A 41 52.12 13.38 -0.12
C GLN A 41 50.94 12.43 -0.38
N GLU A 42 51.16 11.12 -0.27
CA GLU A 42 50.09 10.12 -0.39
C GLU A 42 49.06 10.26 0.73
N LEU A 43 49.50 10.50 1.97
CA LEU A 43 48.62 10.72 3.11
C LEU A 43 47.77 12.00 2.95
N ILE A 44 48.37 13.09 2.46
CA ILE A 44 47.64 14.33 2.17
C ILE A 44 46.56 14.09 1.12
N LYS A 45 46.89 13.39 0.03
CA LYS A 45 45.90 13.04 -1.02
C LYS A 45 44.76 12.17 -0.48
N ALA A 46 45.09 11.17 0.35
CA ALA A 46 44.09 10.32 0.97
C ALA A 46 43.18 11.10 1.93
N TYR A 47 43.74 12.06 2.68
CA TYR A 47 42.98 12.92 3.58
C TYR A 47 42.04 13.86 2.81
N GLU A 48 42.50 14.45 1.70
CA GLU A 48 41.66 15.26 0.82
C GLU A 48 40.49 14.45 0.22
N GLU A 49 40.76 13.22 -0.26
CA GLU A 49 39.72 12.34 -0.79
C GLU A 49 38.71 11.93 0.29
N LEU A 50 39.19 11.60 1.50
CA LEU A 50 38.35 11.26 2.64
C LEU A 50 37.46 12.44 3.05
N SER A 51 38.03 13.64 3.13
CA SER A 51 37.29 14.87 3.46
C SER A 51 36.20 15.14 2.43
N LYS A 52 36.50 14.97 1.15
CA LYS A 52 35.51 15.13 0.08
C LYS A 52 34.38 14.10 0.18
N LYS A 53 34.69 12.83 0.42
CA LYS A 53 33.67 11.78 0.65
C LYS A 53 32.82 12.06 1.88
N GLN A 54 33.42 12.59 2.94
CA GLN A 54 32.71 12.97 4.16
C GLN A 54 31.71 14.10 3.88
N GLU A 55 32.09 15.12 3.12
CA GLU A 55 31.18 16.20 2.71
C GLU A 55 30.02 15.68 1.84
N GLU A 56 30.32 14.79 0.88
CA GLU A 56 29.29 14.15 0.04
C GLU A 56 28.31 13.32 0.88
N LEU A 57 28.80 12.55 1.86
CA LEU A 57 27.98 11.77 2.79
C LEU A 57 27.11 12.65 3.68
N ILE A 58 27.64 13.77 4.19
CA ILE A 58 26.86 14.72 4.99
C ILE A 58 25.72 15.30 4.15
N LYS A 59 26.02 15.68 2.90
CA LYS A 59 25.00 16.19 1.97
C LYS A 59 23.94 15.15 1.65
N ALA A 60 24.34 13.92 1.32
CA ALA A 60 23.42 12.82 1.02
C ALA A 60 22.54 12.46 2.23
N ASN A 61 23.10 12.43 3.44
CA ASN A 61 22.32 12.19 4.67
C ASN A 61 21.28 13.29 4.90
N LYS A 62 21.65 14.56 4.69
CA LYS A 62 20.70 15.67 4.80
C LYS A 62 19.55 15.54 3.81
N ASP A 63 19.86 15.25 2.54
CA ASP A 63 18.84 15.04 1.50
C ASP A 63 17.93 13.85 1.84
N LEU A 64 18.49 12.77 2.40
CA LEU A 64 17.72 11.60 2.87
C LEU A 64 16.80 11.95 4.05
N GLU A 65 17.28 12.73 5.02
CA GLU A 65 16.45 13.19 6.14
C GLU A 65 15.28 14.06 5.66
N GLU A 66 15.53 14.97 4.72
CA GLU A 66 14.48 15.82 4.13
C GLU A 66 13.43 14.98 3.39
N ARG A 67 13.88 14.01 2.57
CA ARG A 67 12.97 13.08 1.88
C ARG A 67 12.18 12.21 2.85
N ASN A 68 12.80 11.69 3.91
CA ASN A 68 12.11 10.91 4.93
C ASN A 68 11.03 11.74 5.63
N LYS A 69 11.33 13.00 5.98
CA LYS A 69 10.32 13.91 6.55
C LYS A 69 9.15 14.15 5.60
N ALA A 70 9.43 14.35 4.31
CA ALA A 70 8.41 14.53 3.28
C ALA A 70 7.53 13.28 3.13
N ILE A 71 8.13 12.09 3.09
CA ILE A 71 7.41 10.80 3.02
C ILE A 71 6.50 10.62 4.26
N LEU A 72 7.01 10.91 5.46
CA LEU A 72 6.21 10.81 6.69
C LEU A 72 5.03 11.80 6.68
N ALA A 73 5.22 13.01 6.18
CA ALA A 73 4.13 13.98 6.03
C ALA A 73 3.07 13.49 5.03
N LEU A 74 3.50 12.98 3.87
CA LEU A 74 2.60 12.44 2.85
C LEU A 74 1.83 11.21 3.34
N ASN A 75 2.48 10.30 4.07
CA ASN A 75 1.82 9.14 4.65
C ASN A 75 0.73 9.55 5.65
N ARG A 76 0.99 10.55 6.50
CA ARG A 76 -0.04 11.07 7.42
C ARG A 76 -1.23 11.67 6.68
N GLU A 77 -0.98 12.47 5.64
CA GLU A 77 -2.05 13.02 4.81
C GLU A 77 -2.88 11.89 4.16
N LEU A 78 -2.21 10.86 3.65
CA LEU A 78 -2.86 9.71 3.04
C LEU A 78 -3.68 8.90 4.05
N GLU A 79 -3.19 8.71 5.27
CA GLU A 79 -3.94 8.09 6.37
C GLU A 79 -5.18 8.90 6.74
N GLU A 80 -5.06 10.22 6.86
CA GLU A 80 -6.20 11.12 7.13
C GLU A 80 -7.26 11.05 6.03
N LYS A 81 -6.84 11.09 4.76
CA LYS A 81 -7.75 10.97 3.61
C LYS A 81 -8.44 9.61 3.58
N ASN A 82 -7.71 8.52 3.84
CA ASN A 82 -8.30 7.18 3.93
C ASN A 82 -9.32 7.07 5.06
N ALA A 83 -9.03 7.64 6.24
CA ALA A 83 -9.97 7.67 7.35
C ALA A 83 -11.25 8.45 7.00
N GLN A 84 -11.10 9.62 6.35
CA GLN A 84 -12.23 10.42 5.87
C GLN A 84 -13.09 9.67 4.85
N LEU A 85 -12.45 9.02 3.87
CA LEU A 85 -13.14 8.21 2.86
C LEU A 85 -13.88 7.03 3.49
N SER A 86 -13.25 6.33 4.45
CA SER A 86 -13.89 5.22 5.16
C SER A 86 -15.12 5.68 5.94
N LEU A 87 -15.03 6.82 6.65
CA LEU A 87 -16.17 7.39 7.37
C LEU A 87 -17.30 7.79 6.42
N LEU A 88 -16.96 8.42 5.29
CA LEU A 88 -17.94 8.82 4.27
C LEU A 88 -18.66 7.59 3.70
N ASN A 89 -17.93 6.53 3.36
CA ASN A 89 -18.49 5.28 2.86
C ASN A 89 -19.43 4.64 3.87
N GLN A 90 -19.04 4.58 5.15
CA GLN A 90 -19.88 4.05 6.22
C GLN A 90 -21.16 4.88 6.40
N THR A 91 -21.04 6.21 6.37
CA THR A 91 -22.18 7.14 6.52
C THR A 91 -23.15 6.99 5.35
N ARG A 92 -22.62 6.91 4.12
CA ARG A 92 -23.42 6.69 2.92
C ARG A 92 -24.17 5.36 2.98
N ALA A 93 -23.50 4.27 3.39
CA ALA A 93 -24.13 2.96 3.52
C ALA A 93 -25.25 2.98 4.58
N GLN A 94 -25.02 3.64 5.73
CA GLN A 94 -26.05 3.78 6.76
C GLN A 94 -27.25 4.60 6.27
N PHE A 95 -27.00 5.70 5.55
CA PHE A 95 -28.04 6.52 4.97
C PHE A 95 -28.92 5.73 4.00
N ILE A 96 -28.31 4.95 3.10
CA ILE A 96 -29.06 4.07 2.18
C ILE A 96 -29.90 3.07 2.96
N SER A 97 -29.32 2.39 3.95
CA SER A 97 -30.05 1.41 4.75
C SER A 97 -31.28 2.02 5.44
N ASN A 98 -31.14 3.23 6.00
CA ASN A 98 -32.24 3.93 6.65
C ASN A 98 -33.35 4.28 5.65
N LEU A 99 -32.99 4.87 4.50
CA LEU A 99 -33.96 5.18 3.46
C LEU A 99 -34.70 3.94 2.96
N THR A 100 -34.02 2.80 2.79
CA THR A 100 -34.69 1.56 2.39
C THR A 100 -35.74 1.11 3.40
N HIS A 101 -35.47 1.23 4.71
CA HIS A 101 -36.48 0.95 5.73
C HIS A 101 -37.67 1.90 5.65
N GLU A 102 -37.40 3.19 5.45
CA GLU A 102 -38.45 4.21 5.32
C GLU A 102 -39.30 4.02 4.07
N PHE A 103 -38.72 3.59 2.95
CA PHE A 103 -39.45 3.31 1.71
C PHE A 103 -40.19 1.98 1.71
N ARG A 104 -39.69 0.95 2.43
CA ARG A 104 -40.36 -0.36 2.50
C ARG A 104 -41.78 -0.24 3.06
N THR A 105 -42.00 0.61 4.06
CA THR A 105 -43.31 0.81 4.69
C THR A 105 -44.37 1.33 3.71
N PRO A 106 -44.21 2.48 3.03
CA PRO A 106 -45.19 2.98 2.07
C PRO A 106 -45.35 2.06 0.85
N ILE A 107 -44.28 1.44 0.36
CA ILE A 107 -44.37 0.48 -0.76
C ILE A 107 -45.21 -0.74 -0.36
N ASN A 108 -44.97 -1.31 0.83
CA ASN A 108 -45.75 -2.43 1.33
C ASN A 108 -47.21 -2.06 1.52
N SER A 109 -47.51 -0.84 1.97
CA SER A 109 -48.89 -0.34 2.06
C SER A 109 -49.56 -0.26 0.68
N ILE A 110 -48.86 0.23 -0.35
CA ILE A 110 -49.39 0.27 -1.73
C ILE A 110 -49.62 -1.15 -2.26
N LEU A 111 -48.70 -2.07 -2.04
CA LEU A 111 -48.83 -3.49 -2.43
C LEU A 111 -50.01 -4.17 -1.72
N ALA A 112 -50.17 -3.92 -0.41
CA ALA A 112 -51.26 -4.50 0.37
C ALA A 112 -52.62 -3.94 -0.06
N LEU A 113 -52.75 -2.62 -0.20
CA LEU A 113 -54.00 -1.97 -0.63
C LEU A 113 -54.38 -2.37 -2.06
N SER A 114 -53.42 -2.36 -2.99
CA SER A 114 -53.67 -2.81 -4.36
C SER A 114 -54.09 -4.28 -4.41
N ARG A 115 -53.53 -5.14 -3.55
CA ARG A 115 -53.96 -6.53 -3.42
C ARG A 115 -55.39 -6.64 -2.88
N ILE A 116 -55.75 -5.92 -1.82
CA ILE A 116 -57.12 -5.91 -1.26
C ILE A 116 -58.16 -5.55 -2.33
N LEU A 117 -57.85 -4.52 -3.14
CA LEU A 117 -58.70 -4.08 -4.23
C LEU A 117 -58.81 -5.12 -5.36
N LEU A 118 -57.69 -5.71 -5.78
CA LEU A 118 -57.66 -6.74 -6.83
C LEU A 118 -58.35 -8.05 -6.39
N ASP A 119 -58.23 -8.41 -5.10
CA ASP A 119 -58.90 -9.56 -4.49
C ASP A 119 -60.41 -9.30 -4.27
N ARG A 120 -60.90 -8.09 -4.62
CA ARG A 120 -62.30 -7.65 -4.52
C ARG A 120 -62.89 -7.77 -3.11
N ILE A 121 -62.02 -7.65 -2.09
CA ILE A 121 -62.39 -7.74 -0.67
C ILE A 121 -63.18 -6.49 -0.26
N ASP A 122 -62.85 -5.32 -0.80
CA ASP A 122 -63.50 -4.03 -0.51
C ASP A 122 -64.48 -3.60 -1.62
N GLY A 123 -65.11 -4.58 -2.28
CA GLY A 123 -66.12 -4.36 -3.32
C GLY A 123 -65.63 -4.61 -4.76
N PRO A 124 -66.54 -4.51 -5.74
CA PRO A 124 -66.24 -4.77 -7.14
C PRO A 124 -65.46 -3.63 -7.79
N LEU A 125 -64.54 -3.98 -8.71
CA LEU A 125 -63.87 -3.04 -9.60
C LEU A 125 -64.48 -3.12 -11.00
N THR A 126 -64.59 -1.97 -11.67
CA THR A 126 -64.78 -1.94 -13.14
C THR A 126 -63.52 -2.45 -13.83
N SER A 127 -63.63 -2.90 -15.09
CA SER A 127 -62.48 -3.42 -15.85
C SER A 127 -61.34 -2.41 -15.99
N GLU A 128 -61.66 -1.12 -16.11
CA GLU A 128 -60.66 -0.05 -16.21
C GLU A 128 -59.98 0.21 -14.86
N GLN A 129 -60.74 0.20 -13.74
CA GLN A 129 -60.15 0.31 -12.40
C GLN A 129 -59.24 -0.88 -12.08
N GLU A 130 -59.63 -2.11 -12.43
CA GLU A 130 -58.80 -3.30 -12.24
C GLU A 130 -57.46 -3.16 -12.97
N LYS A 131 -57.49 -2.69 -14.22
CA LYS A 131 -56.29 -2.41 -15.01
C LYS A 131 -55.40 -1.34 -14.37
N GLN A 132 -55.99 -0.24 -13.89
CA GLN A 132 -55.27 0.84 -13.21
C GLN A 132 -54.62 0.36 -11.90
N VAL A 133 -55.35 -0.37 -11.07
CA VAL A 133 -54.81 -0.94 -9.82
C VAL A 133 -53.70 -1.96 -10.13
N SER A 134 -53.84 -2.76 -11.18
CA SER A 134 -52.77 -3.65 -11.64
C SER A 134 -51.51 -2.88 -12.05
N PHE A 135 -51.64 -1.72 -12.69
CA PHE A 135 -50.48 -0.88 -13.03
C PHE A 135 -49.83 -0.27 -11.79
N ILE A 136 -50.62 0.23 -10.83
CA ILE A 136 -50.11 0.74 -9.55
C ILE A 136 -49.34 -0.34 -8.80
N ARG A 137 -49.91 -1.55 -8.71
CA ARG A 137 -49.26 -2.70 -8.06
C ARG A 137 -47.94 -3.04 -8.73
N LYS A 138 -47.93 -3.10 -10.07
CA LYS A 138 -46.71 -3.39 -10.83
C LYS A 138 -45.62 -2.34 -10.59
N ALA A 139 -45.98 -1.06 -10.63
CA ALA A 139 -45.04 0.02 -10.35
C ALA A 139 -44.48 -0.04 -8.93
N ALA A 140 -45.30 -0.38 -7.93
CA ALA A 140 -44.84 -0.56 -6.55
C ALA A 140 -43.88 -1.75 -6.41
N ASP A 141 -44.11 -2.85 -7.14
CA ASP A 141 -43.22 -4.02 -7.18
C ASP A 141 -41.88 -3.66 -7.84
N ASP A 142 -41.91 -2.96 -8.99
CA ASP A 142 -40.73 -2.48 -9.69
C ASP A 142 -39.88 -1.55 -8.80
N ILE A 143 -40.52 -0.63 -8.06
CA ILE A 143 -39.82 0.24 -7.10
C ILE A 143 -39.25 -0.57 -5.93
N SER A 144 -39.98 -1.57 -5.42
CA SER A 144 -39.50 -2.44 -4.34
C SER A 144 -38.21 -3.15 -4.74
N ASN A 145 -38.19 -3.70 -5.96
CA ASN A 145 -37.00 -4.37 -6.50
C ASN A 145 -35.83 -3.39 -6.64
N LEU A 146 -36.06 -2.20 -7.18
CA LEU A 146 -35.01 -1.17 -7.30
C LEU A 146 -34.44 -0.76 -5.94
N VAL A 147 -35.28 -0.63 -4.92
CA VAL A 147 -34.85 -0.30 -3.55
C VAL A 147 -34.01 -1.43 -2.95
N ASN A 148 -34.35 -2.69 -3.22
CA ASN A 148 -33.53 -3.84 -2.80
C ASN A 148 -32.17 -3.85 -3.50
N ASP A 149 -32.14 -3.65 -4.82
CA ASP A 149 -30.89 -3.59 -5.60
C ASP A 149 -29.94 -2.50 -5.08
N PHE A 150 -30.49 -1.33 -4.73
CA PHE A 150 -29.71 -0.23 -4.17
C PHE A 150 -29.14 -0.54 -2.78
N LEU A 151 -29.89 -1.27 -1.95
CA LEU A 151 -29.44 -1.73 -0.64
C LEU A 151 -28.32 -2.79 -0.78
N ASP A 152 -28.43 -3.69 -1.74
CA ASP A 152 -27.40 -4.69 -2.01
C ASP A 152 -26.11 -4.04 -2.54
N LEU A 153 -26.23 -3.02 -3.41
CA LEU A 153 -25.09 -2.20 -3.82
C LEU A 153 -24.42 -1.50 -2.64
N ALA A 154 -25.21 -0.91 -1.73
CA ALA A 154 -24.66 -0.24 -0.54
C ALA A 154 -23.92 -1.21 0.40
N LYS A 155 -24.41 -2.46 0.53
CA LYS A 155 -23.69 -3.52 1.26
C LYS A 155 -22.40 -3.93 0.56
N LEU A 156 -22.41 -3.99 -0.78
CA LEU A 156 -21.23 -4.29 -1.59
C LEU A 156 -20.14 -3.25 -1.36
N GLU A 157 -20.47 -1.97 -1.53
CA GLU A 157 -19.54 -0.85 -1.34
C GLU A 157 -18.98 -0.78 0.09
N ALA A 158 -19.78 -1.18 1.09
CA ALA A 158 -19.36 -1.26 2.48
C ALA A 158 -18.57 -2.54 2.84
N GLY A 159 -18.36 -3.47 1.90
CA GLY A 159 -17.70 -4.75 2.16
C GLY A 159 -18.49 -5.69 3.08
N LYS A 160 -19.82 -5.50 3.21
CA LYS A 160 -20.70 -6.23 4.14
C LYS A 160 -21.51 -7.35 3.47
N ILE A 161 -21.18 -7.74 2.24
CA ILE A 161 -21.84 -8.89 1.60
C ILE A 161 -21.48 -10.17 2.35
N THR A 162 -22.50 -10.89 2.79
CA THR A 162 -22.36 -12.24 3.34
C THR A 162 -22.70 -13.25 2.26
N LEU A 163 -21.73 -14.08 1.90
CA LEU A 163 -21.95 -15.18 0.95
C LEU A 163 -22.56 -16.37 1.70
N ASN A 164 -23.72 -16.84 1.25
CA ASN A 164 -24.32 -18.05 1.77
C ASN A 164 -23.94 -19.23 0.85
N ILE A 165 -22.95 -20.02 1.25
CA ILE A 165 -22.47 -21.15 0.45
C ILE A 165 -23.37 -22.36 0.73
N GLY A 166 -24.01 -22.89 -0.31
CA GLY A 166 -24.89 -24.04 -0.21
C GLY A 166 -24.96 -24.84 -1.51
N THR A 167 -25.53 -26.04 -1.44
CA THR A 167 -25.78 -26.86 -2.63
C THR A 167 -26.90 -26.27 -3.47
N VAL A 168 -26.65 -26.05 -4.75
CA VAL A 168 -27.62 -25.50 -5.71
C VAL A 168 -28.05 -26.60 -6.68
N ASN A 169 -29.36 -26.80 -6.85
CA ASN A 169 -29.88 -27.66 -7.90
C ASN A 169 -29.83 -26.92 -9.25
N LEU A 170 -28.85 -27.27 -10.09
CA LEU A 170 -28.67 -26.63 -11.38
C LEU A 170 -29.88 -26.84 -12.31
N SER A 171 -30.57 -27.98 -12.24
CA SER A 171 -31.73 -28.26 -13.09
C SER A 171 -32.89 -27.29 -12.79
N GLU A 172 -33.14 -27.03 -11.51
CA GLU A 172 -34.16 -26.09 -11.06
C GLU A 172 -33.80 -24.63 -11.40
N LEU A 173 -32.51 -24.28 -11.23
CA LEU A 173 -31.98 -22.98 -11.61
C LEU A 173 -32.19 -22.70 -13.10
N PHE A 174 -31.79 -23.63 -13.98
CA PHE A 174 -31.94 -23.47 -15.43
C PHE A 174 -33.40 -23.48 -15.88
N SER A 175 -34.28 -24.24 -15.21
CA SER A 175 -35.72 -24.24 -15.48
C SER A 175 -36.33 -22.86 -15.18
N THR A 176 -35.99 -22.30 -14.02
CA THR A 176 -36.44 -20.96 -13.60
C THR A 176 -35.93 -19.87 -14.54
N LEU A 177 -34.63 -19.89 -14.87
CA LEU A 177 -34.02 -18.96 -15.83
C LEU A 177 -34.69 -19.02 -17.20
N ARG A 178 -34.98 -20.24 -17.71
CA ARG A 178 -35.69 -20.39 -18.98
C ARG A 178 -37.08 -19.77 -18.93
N GLY A 179 -37.82 -19.97 -17.84
CA GLY A 179 -39.14 -19.36 -17.64
C GLY A 179 -39.08 -17.83 -17.66
N MET A 180 -38.09 -17.23 -17.00
CA MET A 180 -37.90 -15.77 -16.95
C MET A 180 -37.46 -15.18 -18.30
N MET A 181 -36.65 -15.91 -19.08
CA MET A 181 -36.10 -15.44 -20.36
C MET A 181 -37.05 -15.65 -21.55
N THR A 182 -37.97 -16.62 -21.49
CA THR A 182 -38.91 -16.93 -22.59
C THR A 182 -39.73 -15.71 -23.05
N PRO A 183 -40.32 -14.88 -22.15
CA PRO A 183 -41.04 -13.67 -22.55
C PRO A 183 -40.17 -12.63 -23.29
N LEU A 184 -38.84 -12.65 -23.09
CA LEU A 184 -37.91 -11.71 -23.72
C LEU A 184 -37.52 -12.12 -25.15
N ILE A 185 -37.74 -13.39 -25.51
CA ILE A 185 -37.43 -13.93 -26.84
C ILE A 185 -38.64 -13.85 -27.78
N THR A 186 -39.85 -13.70 -27.23
CA THR A 186 -41.11 -13.77 -28.00
C THR A 186 -41.65 -12.40 -28.42
N LYS A 187 -40.77 -11.41 -28.64
CA LYS A 187 -41.16 -10.05 -29.05
C LYS A 187 -40.64 -9.72 -30.44
#